data_AF-X0RML1-F1
#
_entry.id   AF-X0RML1-F1
#
_cell.length_a   1.000
_cell.length_b   1.000
_cell.length_c   1.000
_cell.angle_alpha   90.00
_cell.angle_beta   90.00
_cell.angle_gamma   90.00
#
_symmetry.space_group_name_H-M   'P 1'
#
loop_
_entity.id
_entity.type
_entity.pdbx_description
1 polymer ?
#
loop_
_entity_poly.entity_id
_entity_poly.type
_entity_poly.pdbx_seq_one_letter_code
_entity_poly.pdbx_strand_id
1 'polypeptide(L)'
;MLLVYNNPLTLEKIKEITGLENRRSRSIINKLISKYNDDDNPFRIYEIAGGYKLGTKPQYSIWVKKILENKKKHQISKAALETLAIIAYNQPVTRLQIEKIRGVNCSGVLLNLLKHKFVKISGRKKAPGNPLLYKVTDFFLMHFGLKKISDLPKLREIGII
;
A
#
# COMPACT_ATOMS: atom_id res chain seq x y z
N MET A 1 -7.50 -20.38 -4.06
CA MET A 1 -6.98 -19.18 -4.77
C MET A 1 -6.38 -18.16 -3.81
N LEU A 2 -7.16 -17.54 -2.90
CA LEU A 2 -6.66 -16.50 -1.97
C LEU A 2 -5.53 -16.96 -1.04
N LEU A 3 -5.49 -18.24 -0.68
CA LEU A 3 -4.42 -18.83 0.15
C LEU A 3 -3.10 -19.00 -0.62
N VAL A 4 -3.18 -19.37 -1.91
CA VAL A 4 -2.01 -19.73 -2.74
C VAL A 4 -1.41 -18.50 -3.43
N TYR A 5 -2.23 -17.48 -3.70
CA TYR A 5 -1.79 -16.28 -4.40
C TYR A 5 -1.10 -15.30 -3.44
N ASN A 6 0.20 -15.03 -3.68
CA ASN A 6 1.03 -14.25 -2.76
C ASN A 6 0.73 -12.74 -2.75
N ASN A 7 0.11 -12.21 -3.81
CA ASN A 7 -0.28 -10.81 -3.96
C ASN A 7 -1.80 -10.64 -3.70
N PRO A 8 -2.30 -9.42 -3.46
CA PRO A 8 -3.74 -9.18 -3.44
C PRO A 8 -4.37 -9.59 -4.77
N LEU A 9 -5.40 -10.45 -4.72
CA LEU A 9 -6.08 -10.98 -5.89
C LEU A 9 -7.24 -10.05 -6.27
N THR A 10 -7.15 -9.37 -7.41
CA THR A 10 -8.18 -8.43 -7.90
C THR A 10 -9.38 -9.18 -8.47
N LEU A 11 -10.55 -8.52 -8.51
CA LEU A 11 -11.75 -9.10 -9.14
C LEU A 11 -11.52 -9.44 -10.62
N GLU A 12 -10.78 -8.59 -11.34
CA GLU A 12 -10.38 -8.83 -12.73
C GLU A 12 -9.59 -10.14 -12.86
N LYS A 13 -8.61 -10.38 -11.96
CA LYS A 13 -7.83 -11.62 -11.99
C LYS A 13 -8.66 -12.84 -11.61
N ILE A 14 -9.64 -12.68 -10.72
CA ILE A 14 -10.58 -13.76 -10.39
C ILE A 14 -11.46 -14.10 -11.59
N LYS A 15 -11.96 -13.08 -12.30
CA LYS A 15 -12.73 -13.27 -13.54
C LYS A 15 -11.90 -14.00 -14.59
N GLU A 16 -10.64 -13.58 -14.79
CA GLU A 16 -9.72 -14.23 -15.73
C GLU A 16 -9.53 -15.72 -15.43
N ILE A 17 -9.37 -16.11 -14.16
CA ILE A 17 -9.06 -17.50 -13.80
C ILE A 17 -10.33 -18.38 -13.72
N THR A 18 -11.45 -17.82 -13.24
CA THR A 18 -12.67 -18.60 -12.95
C THR A 18 -13.75 -18.47 -14.01
N GLY A 19 -13.65 -17.50 -14.91
CA GLY A 19 -14.70 -17.11 -15.86
C GLY A 19 -15.91 -16.42 -15.23
N LEU A 20 -15.92 -16.19 -13.90
CA LEU A 20 -17.06 -15.59 -13.21
C LEU A 20 -17.09 -14.07 -13.36
N GLU A 21 -18.28 -13.53 -13.59
CA GLU A 21 -18.49 -12.08 -13.62
C GLU A 21 -18.13 -11.39 -12.30
N ASN A 22 -17.58 -10.17 -12.39
CA ASN A 22 -17.07 -9.41 -11.25
C ASN A 22 -18.10 -9.25 -10.13
N ARG A 23 -19.38 -9.05 -10.47
CA ARG A 23 -20.48 -8.92 -9.50
C ARG A 23 -20.69 -10.21 -8.71
N ARG A 24 -20.63 -11.37 -9.38
CA ARG A 24 -20.79 -12.68 -8.74
C ARG A 24 -19.57 -13.02 -7.89
N SER A 25 -18.37 -12.78 -8.41
CA SER A 25 -17.10 -12.94 -7.68
C SER A 25 -17.08 -12.10 -6.39
N ARG A 26 -17.50 -10.83 -6.46
CA ARG A 26 -17.60 -9.96 -5.29
C ARG A 26 -18.60 -10.47 -4.26
N SER A 27 -19.77 -10.97 -4.69
CA SER A 27 -20.76 -11.56 -3.77
C SER A 27 -20.20 -12.77 -3.02
N ILE A 28 -19.50 -13.67 -3.72
CA ILE A 28 -18.85 -14.85 -3.12
C ILE A 28 -17.77 -14.42 -2.12
N ILE A 29 -16.93 -13.45 -2.49
CA ILE A 29 -15.88 -12.94 -1.59
C ILE A 29 -16.47 -12.30 -0.34
N ASN A 30 -17.55 -11.54 -0.45
CA ASN A 30 -18.21 -10.94 0.72
C ASN A 30 -18.76 -12.00 1.68
N LYS A 31 -19.30 -13.11 1.16
CA LYS A 31 -19.70 -14.26 1.98
C LYS A 31 -18.50 -14.90 2.68
N LEU A 32 -17.37 -15.06 1.98
CA LEU A 32 -16.14 -15.56 2.58
C LEU A 32 -15.61 -14.61 3.66
N ILE A 33 -15.58 -13.30 3.41
CA ILE A 33 -15.16 -12.29 4.39
C ILE A 33 -15.99 -12.45 5.67
N SER A 34 -17.32 -12.55 5.53
CA SER A 34 -18.22 -12.73 6.68
C SER A 34 -17.89 -14.01 7.45
N LYS A 35 -17.72 -15.13 6.76
CA LYS A 35 -17.35 -16.43 7.37
C LYS A 35 -16.02 -16.38 8.13
N TYR A 36 -15.02 -15.67 7.61
CA TYR A 36 -13.70 -15.58 8.26
C TYR A 36 -13.63 -14.49 9.34
N ASN A 37 -14.65 -13.64 9.46
CA ASN A 37 -14.68 -12.63 10.53
C ASN A 37 -15.07 -13.21 11.89
N ASP A 38 -15.77 -14.35 11.93
CA ASP A 38 -16.15 -15.04 13.18
C ASP A 38 -14.94 -15.28 14.09
N ASP A 39 -15.12 -15.12 15.40
CA ASP A 39 -14.03 -15.11 16.39
C ASP A 39 -13.20 -16.40 16.40
N ASP A 40 -13.83 -17.54 16.12
CA ASP A 40 -13.18 -18.86 16.07
C ASP A 40 -12.20 -19.03 14.90
N ASN A 41 -12.20 -18.13 13.91
CA ASN A 41 -11.27 -18.20 12.78
C ASN A 41 -9.97 -17.43 13.07
N PRO A 42 -8.78 -18.04 12.96
CA PRO A 42 -7.51 -17.32 13.12
C PRO A 42 -7.14 -16.46 11.91
N PHE A 43 -7.86 -16.62 10.80
CA PHE A 43 -7.64 -15.92 9.54
C PHE A 43 -8.72 -14.89 9.28
N ARG A 44 -8.39 -13.86 8.50
CA ARG A 44 -9.33 -12.92 7.91
C ARG A 44 -8.95 -12.61 6.47
N ILE A 45 -9.93 -12.20 5.69
CA ILE A 45 -9.71 -11.72 4.31
C ILE A 45 -9.61 -10.21 4.35
N TYR A 46 -8.45 -9.71 3.93
CA TYR A 46 -8.15 -8.31 3.81
C TYR A 46 -8.44 -7.85 2.39
N GLU A 47 -8.95 -6.63 2.26
CA GLU A 47 -8.92 -5.91 0.99
C GLU A 47 -7.70 -4.98 1.03
N ILE A 48 -6.83 -5.07 0.04
CA ILE A 48 -5.54 -4.37 -0.01
C ILE A 48 -5.24 -4.04 -1.48
N ALA A 49 -4.88 -2.79 -1.76
CA ALA A 49 -4.52 -2.32 -3.10
C ALA A 49 -5.56 -2.73 -4.18
N GLY A 50 -6.85 -2.62 -3.87
CA GLY A 50 -7.95 -3.00 -4.77
C GLY A 50 -8.16 -4.52 -4.98
N GLY A 51 -7.42 -5.38 -4.28
CA GLY A 51 -7.58 -6.83 -4.32
C GLY A 51 -7.84 -7.45 -2.95
N TYR A 52 -8.00 -8.77 -2.91
CA TYR A 52 -8.29 -9.52 -1.69
C TYR A 52 -7.12 -10.44 -1.33
N LYS A 53 -6.78 -10.52 -0.04
CA LYS A 53 -5.69 -11.35 0.48
C LYS A 53 -6.07 -12.02 1.78
N LEU A 54 -5.80 -13.32 1.90
CA LEU A 54 -5.94 -14.02 3.18
C LEU A 54 -4.74 -13.70 4.08
N GLY A 55 -5.01 -13.43 5.36
CA GLY A 55 -3.96 -13.23 6.35
C GLY A 55 -4.44 -13.61 7.74
N THR A 56 -3.53 -13.72 8.70
CA THR A 56 -3.87 -13.96 10.11
C THR A 56 -4.50 -12.72 10.75
N LYS A 57 -5.33 -12.92 11.78
CA LYS A 57 -5.89 -11.81 12.57
C LYS A 57 -4.78 -11.08 13.38
N PRO A 58 -4.92 -9.77 13.66
CA PRO A 58 -3.91 -8.98 14.39
C PRO A 58 -3.54 -9.50 15.77
N GLN A 59 -4.49 -10.16 16.46
CA GLN A 59 -4.26 -10.81 17.76
C GLN A 59 -3.13 -11.85 17.71
N TYR A 60 -2.83 -12.42 16.53
CA TYR A 60 -1.75 -13.38 16.35
C TYR A 60 -0.40 -12.74 15.97
N SER A 61 -0.29 -11.41 15.96
CA SER A 61 0.90 -10.70 15.47
C SER A 61 2.19 -11.02 16.23
N ILE A 62 2.12 -11.33 17.53
CA ILE A 62 3.28 -11.70 18.36
C ILE A 62 3.94 -12.97 17.82
N TRP A 63 3.16 -14.02 17.56
CA TRP A 63 3.70 -15.28 17.04
C TRP A 63 4.15 -15.15 15.58
N VAL A 64 3.40 -14.40 14.77
CA VAL A 64 3.79 -14.12 13.37
C VAL A 64 5.14 -13.40 13.30
N LYS A 65 5.40 -12.44 14.19
CA LYS A 65 6.70 -11.75 14.26
C LYS A 65 7.83 -12.73 14.56
N LYS A 66 7.69 -13.57 15.59
CA LYS A 66 8.70 -14.59 15.95
C LYS A 66 9.05 -15.52 14.80
N ILE A 67 8.05 -15.95 14.01
CA ILE A 67 8.28 -16.78 12.81
C ILE A 67 9.07 -16.03 11.73
N LEU A 68 8.85 -14.72 11.62
CA LEU A 68 9.43 -13.88 10.56
C LEU A 68 10.77 -13.23 10.94
N GLU A 69 11.20 -13.26 12.20
CA GLU A 69 12.43 -12.63 12.70
C GLU A 69 13.70 -13.08 11.95
N ASN A 70 13.71 -14.30 11.39
CA ASN A 70 14.83 -14.82 10.60
C ASN A 70 14.87 -14.31 9.15
N LYS A 71 13.88 -13.53 8.70
CA LYS A 71 13.87 -12.92 7.36
C LYS A 71 14.30 -11.46 7.48
N LYS A 72 15.57 -11.15 7.17
CA LYS A 72 16.08 -9.78 7.04
C LYS A 72 15.25 -9.01 6.00
N LYS A 73 14.23 -8.27 6.44
CA LYS A 73 13.51 -7.33 5.59
C LYS A 73 14.34 -6.06 5.47
N HIS A 74 14.47 -5.54 4.26
CA HIS A 74 14.95 -4.17 4.05
C HIS A 74 13.96 -3.22 4.72
N GLN A 75 14.36 -2.67 5.87
CA GLN A 75 13.55 -1.67 6.55
C GLN A 75 13.61 -0.35 5.79
N ILE A 76 12.47 0.31 5.65
CA ILE A 76 12.43 1.66 5.09
C ILE A 76 13.05 2.59 6.15
N SER A 77 14.10 3.32 5.76
CA SER A 77 14.73 4.27 6.68
C SER A 77 13.76 5.39 7.09
N LYS A 78 14.01 6.04 8.23
CA LYS A 78 13.19 7.16 8.71
C LYS A 78 13.03 8.26 7.64
N ALA A 79 14.13 8.67 7.01
CA ALA A 79 14.12 9.67 5.94
C ALA A 79 13.28 9.23 4.72
N ALA A 80 13.30 7.93 4.39
CA ALA A 80 12.48 7.37 3.33
C ALA A 80 11.00 7.34 3.70
N LEU A 81 10.65 6.99 4.94
CA LEU A 81 9.27 7.06 5.45
C LEU A 81 8.71 8.49 5.42
N GLU A 82 9.48 9.47 5.88
CA GLU A 82 9.09 10.89 5.84
C GLU A 82 8.82 11.37 4.40
N THR A 83 9.75 11.07 3.50
CA THR A 83 9.62 11.43 2.07
C THR A 83 8.39 10.76 1.46
N LEU A 84 8.17 9.48 1.78
CA LEU A 84 7.05 8.71 1.27
C LEU A 84 5.71 9.23 1.80
N ALA A 85 5.64 9.63 3.07
CA ALA A 85 4.46 10.25 3.66
C ALA A 85 4.13 11.58 2.96
N ILE A 86 5.12 12.44 2.74
CA ILE A 86 4.92 13.71 2.01
C ILE A 86 4.36 13.45 0.61
N ILE A 87 4.91 12.48 -0.12
CA ILE A 87 4.40 12.10 -1.43
C ILE A 87 2.97 11.58 -1.34
N ALA A 88 2.68 10.68 -0.39
CA ALA A 88 1.37 10.07 -0.25
C ALA A 88 0.25 11.09 0.04
N TYR A 89 0.53 12.10 0.87
CA TYR A 89 -0.44 13.15 1.21
C TYR A 89 -0.53 14.29 0.18
N ASN A 90 0.54 14.57 -0.57
CA ASN A 90 0.60 15.74 -1.47
C ASN A 90 0.61 15.37 -2.97
N GLN A 91 0.48 14.08 -3.30
CA GLN A 91 0.54 13.63 -4.68
C GLN A 91 -0.58 14.21 -5.57
N PRO A 92 -0.30 14.52 -6.85
CA PRO A 92 1.01 14.52 -7.49
C PRO A 92 1.92 15.66 -7.03
N VAL A 93 3.17 15.36 -6.68
CA VAL A 93 4.12 16.33 -6.09
C VAL A 93 5.47 16.33 -6.83
N THR A 94 6.16 17.47 -6.92
CA THR A 94 7.51 17.56 -7.51
C THR A 94 8.60 17.36 -6.47
N ARG A 95 9.83 17.02 -6.91
CA ARG A 95 11.01 16.93 -6.03
C ARG A 95 11.21 18.21 -5.20
N LEU A 96 11.14 19.38 -5.84
CA LEU A 96 11.32 20.67 -5.17
C LEU A 96 10.26 20.93 -4.09
N GLN A 97 9.00 20.52 -4.32
CA GLN A 97 7.96 20.63 -3.31
C GLN A 97 8.23 19.72 -2.11
N ILE A 98 8.72 18.50 -2.36
CA ILE A 98 9.10 17.58 -1.28
C ILE A 98 10.26 18.16 -0.46
N GLU A 99 11.31 18.65 -1.12
CA GLU A 99 12.47 19.28 -0.46
C GLU A 99 12.06 20.51 0.35
N LYS A 100 11.14 21.33 -0.18
CA LYS A 100 10.59 22.48 0.54
C LYS A 100 9.87 22.08 1.84
N ILE A 101 9.15 20.96 1.85
CA ILE A 101 8.47 20.46 3.05
C ILE A 101 9.46 19.80 4.02
N ARG A 102 10.44 19.04 3.52
CA ARG A 102 11.44 18.35 4.36
C ARG A 102 12.53 19.27 4.90
N GLY A 103 12.79 20.40 4.25
CA GLY A 103 13.91 21.28 4.55
C GLY A 103 15.28 20.75 4.16
N VAL A 104 15.36 19.57 3.53
CA VAL A 104 16.62 18.91 3.13
C VAL A 104 16.51 18.21 1.77
N ASN A 105 17.65 17.99 1.12
CA ASN A 105 17.71 17.28 -0.17
C ASN A 105 17.11 15.87 -0.05
N CYS A 106 16.33 15.45 -1.06
CA CYS A 106 15.71 14.13 -1.09
C CYS A 106 16.00 13.34 -2.37
N SER A 107 16.99 13.73 -3.18
CA SER A 107 17.31 13.08 -4.46
C SER A 107 17.67 11.60 -4.30
N GLY A 108 18.58 11.27 -3.37
CA GLY A 108 18.98 9.88 -3.11
C GLY A 108 17.83 9.04 -2.55
N VAL A 109 17.01 9.62 -1.68
CA VAL A 109 15.84 8.95 -1.12
C VAL A 109 14.80 8.66 -2.20
N LEU A 110 14.50 9.64 -3.07
CA LEU A 110 13.58 9.46 -4.19
C LEU A 110 14.05 8.38 -5.15
N LEU A 111 15.35 8.35 -5.49
CA LEU A 111 15.92 7.31 -6.34
C LEU A 111 15.72 5.92 -5.72
N ASN A 112 15.94 5.79 -4.41
CA ASN A 112 15.73 4.54 -3.71
C ASN A 112 14.25 4.13 -3.67
N LEU A 113 13.33 5.07 -3.41
CA LEU A 113 11.89 4.80 -3.41
C LEU A 113 11.37 4.39 -4.80
N LEU A 114 11.91 4.97 -5.88
CA LEU A 114 11.63 4.56 -7.26
C LEU A 114 12.14 3.15 -7.53
N LYS A 115 13.41 2.86 -7.16
CA LYS A 115 14.05 1.55 -7.33
C LYS A 115 13.25 0.43 -6.67
N HIS A 116 12.72 0.69 -5.48
CA HIS A 116 11.89 -0.26 -4.73
C HIS A 116 10.39 -0.15 -5.03
N LYS A 117 10.02 0.58 -6.09
CA LYS A 117 8.64 0.72 -6.59
C LYS A 117 7.66 1.30 -5.58
N PHE A 118 8.10 1.96 -4.51
CA PHE A 118 7.18 2.65 -3.59
C PHE A 118 6.53 3.87 -4.23
N VAL A 119 7.26 4.54 -5.14
CA VAL A 119 6.79 5.70 -5.88
C VAL A 119 7.01 5.50 -7.38
N LYS A 120 6.25 6.23 -8.19
CA LYS A 120 6.36 6.27 -9.65
C LYS A 120 6.26 7.70 -10.17
N ILE A 121 6.78 7.92 -11.38
CA ILE A 121 6.56 9.15 -12.12
C ILE A 121 5.15 9.09 -12.72
N SER A 122 4.37 10.14 -12.50
CA SER A 122 2.98 10.27 -12.97
C SER A 122 2.80 11.29 -14.09
N GLY A 123 3.86 12.00 -14.46
CA GLY A 123 3.86 13.02 -15.49
C GLY A 123 4.88 14.12 -15.21
N ARG A 124 4.71 15.25 -15.88
CA ARG A 124 5.48 16.48 -15.69
C ARG A 124 4.54 17.64 -15.37
N LYS A 125 4.97 18.54 -14.49
CA LYS A 125 4.22 19.77 -14.19
C LYS A 125 4.47 20.78 -15.31
N LYS A 126 3.41 21.41 -15.83
CA LYS A 126 3.49 22.55 -16.77
C LYS A 126 3.96 23.80 -16.01
N ALA A 127 5.27 23.89 -15.78
CA ALA A 127 5.94 24.97 -15.06
C ALA A 127 7.39 25.07 -15.58
N PRO A 128 8.11 26.19 -15.35
CA PRO A 128 9.51 26.32 -15.75
C PRO A 128 10.35 25.11 -15.32
N GLY A 129 11.14 24.57 -16.26
CA GLY A 129 11.95 23.37 -16.05
C GLY A 129 11.19 22.02 -16.15
N ASN A 130 9.88 22.03 -16.42
CA ASN A 130 9.04 20.84 -16.61
C ASN A 130 9.33 19.70 -15.61
N PRO A 131 9.27 19.96 -14.29
CA PRO A 131 9.71 19.02 -13.28
C PRO A 131 8.80 17.78 -13.24
N LEU A 132 9.41 16.64 -12.92
CA LEU A 132 8.72 15.36 -12.75
C LEU A 132 7.73 15.41 -11.58
N LEU A 133 6.57 14.79 -11.77
CA LEU A 133 5.55 14.59 -10.74
C LEU A 133 5.58 13.16 -10.22
N TYR A 134 5.63 13.00 -8.90
CA TYR A 134 5.69 11.72 -8.22
C TYR A 134 4.36 11.38 -7.55
N LYS A 135 4.03 10.09 -7.56
CA LYS A 135 2.90 9.47 -6.85
C LYS A 135 3.35 8.16 -6.19
N VAL A 136 2.65 7.73 -5.16
CA VAL A 136 2.82 6.36 -4.63
C VAL A 136 2.24 5.34 -5.61
N THR A 137 2.67 4.08 -5.47
CA THR A 137 2.22 2.96 -6.30
C THR A 137 1.26 2.04 -5.53
N ASP A 138 0.75 1.01 -6.20
CA ASP A 138 -0.01 -0.05 -5.54
C ASP A 138 0.89 -0.90 -4.61
N PHE A 139 2.21 -0.92 -4.87
CA PHE A 139 3.17 -1.55 -3.95
C PHE A 139 3.20 -0.83 -2.60
N PHE A 140 3.11 0.52 -2.60
CA PHE A 140 2.95 1.27 -1.35
C PHE A 140 1.67 0.84 -0.61
N LEU A 141 0.52 0.81 -1.29
CA LEU A 141 -0.74 0.39 -0.67
C LEU A 141 -0.62 -1.03 -0.10
N MET A 142 -0.01 -1.95 -0.85
CA MET A 142 0.21 -3.32 -0.42
C MET A 142 1.15 -3.42 0.78
N HIS A 143 2.23 -2.64 0.79
CA HIS A 143 3.21 -2.63 1.87
C HIS A 143 2.61 -2.13 3.19
N PHE A 144 1.78 -1.08 3.13
CA PHE A 144 1.11 -0.49 4.29
C PHE A 144 -0.26 -1.11 4.59
N GLY A 145 -0.71 -2.10 3.81
CA GLY A 145 -1.99 -2.79 4.03
C GLY A 145 -3.23 -1.93 3.79
N LEU A 146 -3.14 -0.93 2.93
CA LEU A 146 -4.23 0.01 2.61
C LEU A 146 -5.06 -0.49 1.42
N LYS A 147 -6.38 -0.26 1.43
CA LYS A 147 -7.23 -0.58 0.27
C LYS A 147 -7.02 0.45 -0.84
N LYS A 148 -7.04 1.72 -0.45
CA LYS A 148 -6.90 2.89 -1.33
C LYS A 148 -6.15 4.01 -0.62
N ILE A 149 -5.68 4.98 -1.40
CA ILE A 149 -4.91 6.11 -0.85
C ILE A 149 -5.71 6.96 0.15
N SER A 150 -7.03 7.08 -0.05
CA SER A 150 -7.91 7.85 0.83
C SER A 150 -8.16 7.20 2.19
N ASP A 151 -7.65 5.99 2.42
CA ASP A 151 -7.66 5.35 3.75
C ASP A 151 -6.50 5.83 4.64
N LEU A 152 -5.62 6.69 4.12
CA LEU A 152 -4.60 7.33 4.95
C LEU A 152 -5.26 8.20 6.04
N PRO A 153 -4.76 8.18 7.28
CA PRO A 153 -5.29 9.02 8.35
C PRO A 153 -5.25 10.49 7.96
N LYS A 154 -6.25 11.29 8.35
CA LYS A 154 -6.22 12.71 8.00
C LYS A 154 -5.09 13.40 8.77
N LEU A 155 -4.39 14.33 8.14
CA LEU A 155 -3.30 15.08 8.80
C LEU A 155 -3.75 15.78 10.10
N ARG A 156 -5.01 16.21 10.19
CA ARG A 156 -5.60 16.81 11.40
C ARG A 156 -5.76 15.82 12.56
N GLU A 157 -5.86 14.52 12.27
CA GLU A 157 -5.99 13.46 13.29
C GLU A 157 -4.63 13.01 13.85
N ILE A 158 -3.52 13.47 13.25
CA ILE A 158 -2.14 13.10 13.63
C ILE A 158 -1.53 14.08 14.65
N GLY A 159 -2.26 15.11 15.10
CA GLY A 159 -1.82 15.98 16.19
C GLY A 159 -0.59 16.84 15.89
N ILE A 160 -0.43 17.28 14.63
CA ILE A 160 0.59 18.24 14.21
C ILE A 160 -0.12 19.37 13.45
N ILE A 161 -0.81 20.23 14.20
CA ILE A 161 -1.04 21.68 14.02
C ILE A 161 -1.64 22.15 15.34
#